data_AF-A0A0F5PQR5-F1
#
_entry.id   AF-A0A0F5PQR5-F1
#
_cell.length_a   1.000
_cell.length_b   1.000
_cell.length_c   1.000
_cell.angle_alpha   90.00
_cell.angle_beta   90.00
_cell.angle_gamma   90.00
#
_symmetry.space_group_name_H-M   'P 1'
#
loop_
_entity.id
_entity.type
_entity.pdbx_description
1 polymer ?
#
loop_
_entity_poly.entity_id
_entity_poly.type
_entity_poly.pdbx_seq_one_letter_code
_entity_poly.pdbx_strand_id
1 'polypeptide(L)'
;MTFVTRRNALKLGLAGGLALAAASRASAQLNITVEGANFQPLPIAIPDFASSDPAFGKEIADIVRNNLRRSGLFLPLDPASLPIQVGDVNNTPDFNVWRTANVDALVMGGVERGGTISSSVRVWDTRQAAQVVGQSYNTDPGSSRRVGHIISDAIYASLAGGTGYFDTRVIYTAESGPKANRVRRLAIMDQDGANAQYLTDGSTMALTPRFSPNGDMVVYMNFADGNPQVYLLQLSTGQQQRLANVGAMTFAPRFSPDGGTVVFSVEQSGATNIYSVGTNGGTPAQLTSGAAIDTGPSFSPDGSRIVFESDRGGSPQIYMMGSGGGNAQRISFGQGSYSTPVWSPKGDLIAFTRASGGQFNIGIMNPDGTGERMLYTSFHAEGPTWAPNGRVIMFFQDPGGNDGPKLMSVDIWGRNLLTIPTESYASDPAWSGLRA
;
A
#
# COMPACT_ATOMS: atom_id res chain seq x y z
N MET A 1 45.63 50.39 -63.00
CA MET A 1 45.99 49.06 -63.55
C MET A 1 45.63 48.07 -62.45
N THR A 2 44.54 47.32 -62.49
CA THR A 2 44.14 46.31 -63.48
C THR A 2 42.62 46.18 -63.48
N PHE A 3 42.01 46.02 -64.66
CA PHE A 3 40.59 45.72 -64.85
C PHE A 3 40.34 44.21 -64.94
N VAL A 4 39.06 43.81 -64.80
CA VAL A 4 38.31 42.62 -65.32
C VAL A 4 37.52 41.96 -64.16
N THR A 5 36.24 42.26 -63.88
CA THR A 5 34.92 41.91 -64.49
C THR A 5 34.53 40.42 -64.59
N ARG A 6 33.42 40.03 -63.91
CA ARG A 6 32.13 39.44 -64.42
C ARG A 6 31.37 38.73 -63.26
N ARG A 7 30.16 39.22 -62.87
CA ARG A 7 28.80 38.68 -63.17
C ARG A 7 28.59 37.23 -62.68
N ASN A 8 27.55 36.80 -61.94
CA ASN A 8 26.21 37.32 -61.63
C ASN A 8 25.55 36.47 -60.51
N ALA A 9 24.64 37.11 -59.75
CA ALA A 9 23.40 36.58 -59.11
C ALA A 9 23.51 35.43 -58.07
N LEU A 10 22.87 35.50 -56.90
CA LEU A 10 21.45 35.76 -56.71
C LEU A 10 21.14 36.62 -55.47
N LYS A 11 20.04 37.36 -55.61
CA LYS A 11 19.41 38.27 -54.66
C LYS A 11 18.84 37.51 -53.46
N LEU A 12 19.15 37.96 -52.24
CA LEU A 12 18.35 37.70 -51.06
C LEU A 12 16.99 38.41 -51.20
N GLY A 13 15.91 37.66 -50.99
CA GLY A 13 14.58 38.18 -50.79
C GLY A 13 13.82 37.26 -49.83
N LEU A 14 13.03 37.91 -48.95
CA LEU A 14 12.01 37.35 -48.05
C LEU A 14 12.54 36.58 -46.82
N ALA A 15 11.97 36.68 -45.62
CA ALA A 15 10.78 37.39 -45.14
C ALA A 15 10.93 37.60 -43.63
N GLY A 16 10.36 38.71 -43.12
CA GLY A 16 10.15 38.89 -41.68
C GLY A 16 9.15 37.84 -41.16
N GLY A 17 9.62 36.94 -40.30
CA GLY A 17 8.77 36.02 -39.57
C GLY A 17 8.18 36.70 -38.34
N LEU A 18 6.87 36.89 -38.32
CA LEU A 18 6.12 37.11 -37.08
C LEU A 18 6.26 35.85 -36.22
N ALA A 19 6.96 35.97 -35.09
CA ALA A 19 6.87 34.98 -34.02
C ALA A 19 5.51 35.14 -33.32
N LEU A 20 4.51 34.38 -33.78
CA LEU A 20 3.30 34.13 -33.00
C LEU A 20 3.72 33.33 -31.77
N ALA A 21 3.79 33.99 -30.62
CA ALA A 21 3.82 33.33 -29.33
C ALA A 21 2.49 32.56 -29.17
N ALA A 22 2.51 31.27 -29.51
CA ALA A 22 1.43 30.37 -29.16
C ALA A 22 1.44 30.25 -27.63
N ALA A 23 0.58 31.03 -26.96
CA ALA A 23 0.26 30.79 -25.58
C ALA A 23 -0.33 29.37 -25.50
N SER A 24 0.43 28.43 -24.92
CA SER A 24 -0.09 27.13 -24.53
C SER A 24 -1.28 27.40 -23.62
N ARG A 25 -2.50 27.08 -24.08
CA ARG A 25 -3.66 27.04 -23.19
C ARG A 25 -3.29 26.07 -22.08
N ALA A 26 -3.12 26.58 -20.86
CA ALA A 26 -3.04 25.75 -19.68
C ALA A 26 -4.42 25.10 -19.52
N SER A 27 -4.61 23.93 -20.13
CA SER A 27 -5.81 23.13 -19.91
C SER A 27 -5.75 22.61 -18.48
N ALA A 28 -6.70 23.01 -17.65
CA ALA A 28 -6.86 22.47 -16.30
C ALA A 28 -7.34 21.02 -16.42
N GLN A 29 -6.42 20.08 -16.55
CA GLN A 29 -6.73 18.65 -16.64
C GLN A 29 -7.36 18.18 -15.33
N LEU A 30 -8.38 17.31 -15.41
CA LEU A 30 -8.97 16.64 -14.25
C LEU A 30 -7.89 15.85 -13.49
N ASN A 31 -7.31 16.47 -12.47
CA ASN A 31 -6.19 15.94 -11.71
C ASN A 31 -6.33 16.38 -10.25
N ILE A 32 -6.03 15.47 -9.33
CA ILE A 32 -6.10 15.69 -7.90
C ILE A 32 -4.74 16.13 -7.41
N THR A 33 -4.66 17.35 -6.88
CA THR A 33 -3.47 17.83 -6.17
C THR A 33 -3.77 17.82 -4.68
N VAL A 34 -2.98 17.06 -3.92
CA VAL A 34 -3.14 16.98 -2.45
C VAL A 34 -2.28 18.06 -1.80
N GLU A 35 -2.91 19.18 -1.44
CA GLU A 35 -2.22 20.29 -0.76
C GLU A 35 -2.80 20.54 0.64
N GLY A 36 -1.93 20.40 1.65
CA GLY A 36 -2.20 20.82 3.04
C GLY A 36 -3.39 20.13 3.72
N ALA A 37 -3.83 20.73 4.84
CA ALA A 37 -4.91 20.21 5.68
C ALA A 37 -6.31 20.42 5.10
N ASN A 38 -6.48 21.34 4.14
CA ASN A 38 -7.80 21.77 3.61
C ASN A 38 -8.22 21.07 2.31
N PHE A 39 -7.57 19.96 1.97
CA PHE A 39 -7.90 19.17 0.79
C PHE A 39 -9.39 18.81 0.71
N GLN A 40 -9.98 19.02 -0.47
CA GLN A 40 -11.33 18.58 -0.77
C GLN A 40 -11.25 17.38 -1.73
N PRO A 41 -11.86 16.23 -1.40
CA PRO A 41 -11.92 15.09 -2.31
C PRO A 41 -12.64 15.47 -3.61
N LEU A 42 -12.18 14.93 -4.74
CA LEU A 42 -12.79 15.19 -6.05
C LEU A 42 -14.18 14.56 -6.13
N PRO A 43 -15.27 15.34 -6.30
CA PRO A 43 -16.59 14.78 -6.59
C PRO A 43 -16.55 14.02 -7.91
N ILE A 44 -17.05 12.78 -7.91
CA ILE A 44 -17.04 11.91 -9.10
C ILE A 44 -18.36 11.16 -9.23
N ALA A 45 -18.98 11.23 -10.41
CA ALA A 45 -20.16 10.44 -10.73
C ALA A 45 -19.74 9.08 -11.27
N ILE A 46 -20.32 8.03 -10.69
CA ILE A 46 -20.11 6.65 -11.11
C ILE A 46 -21.50 6.01 -11.13
N PRO A 47 -22.25 6.10 -12.24
CA PRO A 47 -23.48 5.34 -12.43
C PRO A 47 -23.21 3.83 -12.35
N ASP A 48 -24.26 3.02 -12.25
CA ASP A 48 -24.10 1.58 -12.39
C ASP A 48 -23.55 1.26 -13.78
N PHE A 49 -22.73 0.21 -13.88
CA PHE A 49 -22.12 -0.15 -15.16
C PHE A 49 -23.12 -0.89 -16.04
N ALA A 50 -23.06 -0.64 -17.34
CA ALA A 50 -23.87 -1.36 -18.33
C ALA A 50 -23.47 -2.85 -18.33
N SER A 51 -24.46 -3.73 -18.34
CA SER A 51 -24.29 -5.18 -18.29
C SER A 51 -25.59 -5.85 -18.72
N SER A 52 -25.49 -7.01 -19.39
CA SER A 52 -26.64 -7.89 -19.64
C SER A 52 -27.27 -8.42 -18.35
N ASP A 53 -26.50 -8.46 -17.26
CA ASP A 53 -26.95 -8.63 -15.88
C ASP A 53 -26.79 -7.29 -15.11
N PRO A 54 -27.87 -6.50 -14.95
CA PRO A 54 -27.81 -5.22 -14.25
C PRO A 54 -27.35 -5.33 -12.79
N ALA A 55 -27.62 -6.44 -12.11
CA ALA A 55 -27.18 -6.63 -10.73
C ALA A 55 -25.65 -6.76 -10.66
N PHE A 56 -25.05 -7.43 -11.63
CA PHE A 56 -23.59 -7.48 -11.75
C PHE A 56 -22.97 -6.14 -12.09
N GLY A 57 -23.57 -5.40 -13.04
CA GLY A 57 -23.13 -4.05 -13.40
C GLY A 57 -23.12 -3.11 -12.18
N LYS A 58 -24.16 -3.20 -11.35
CA LYS A 58 -24.24 -2.50 -10.07
C LYS A 58 -23.19 -2.96 -9.06
N GLU A 59 -23.00 -4.28 -8.90
CA GLU A 59 -22.00 -4.87 -7.99
C GLU A 59 -20.59 -4.30 -8.25
N ILE A 60 -20.15 -4.29 -9.51
CA ILE A 60 -18.83 -3.77 -9.88
C ILE A 60 -18.74 -2.26 -9.65
N ALA A 61 -19.75 -1.50 -10.03
CA ALA A 61 -19.78 -0.06 -9.78
C ALA A 61 -19.72 0.27 -8.28
N ASP A 62 -20.39 -0.50 -7.43
CA ASP A 62 -20.34 -0.36 -5.96
C ASP A 62 -18.92 -0.61 -5.42
N ILE A 63 -18.20 -1.61 -5.92
CA ILE A 63 -16.80 -1.86 -5.54
C ILE A 63 -15.94 -0.66 -5.92
N VAL A 64 -16.11 -0.11 -7.12
CA VAL A 64 -15.36 1.05 -7.59
C VAL A 64 -15.64 2.28 -6.72
N ARG A 65 -16.91 2.59 -6.45
CA ARG A 65 -17.31 3.67 -5.54
C ARG A 65 -16.66 3.50 -4.16
N ASN A 66 -16.75 2.30 -3.59
CA ASN A 66 -16.22 2.04 -2.25
C ASN A 66 -14.70 2.17 -2.18
N ASN A 67 -13.97 1.69 -3.19
CA ASN A 67 -12.52 1.86 -3.29
C ASN A 67 -12.12 3.34 -3.36
N LEU A 68 -12.70 4.08 -4.30
CA LEU A 68 -12.36 5.49 -4.49
C LEU A 68 -12.74 6.33 -3.26
N ARG A 69 -13.90 6.07 -2.63
CA ARG A 69 -14.28 6.70 -1.36
C ARG A 69 -13.28 6.42 -0.25
N ARG A 70 -12.89 5.16 -0.05
CA ARG A 70 -11.92 4.75 0.99
C ARG A 70 -10.53 5.33 0.79
N SER A 71 -10.16 5.76 -0.42
CA SER A 71 -8.88 6.43 -0.63
C SER A 71 -8.81 7.84 -0.02
N GLY A 72 -9.97 8.42 0.32
CA GLY A 72 -10.08 9.79 0.80
C GLY A 72 -9.80 10.85 -0.26
N LEU A 73 -9.50 10.46 -1.51
CA LEU A 73 -9.20 11.36 -2.62
C LEU A 73 -10.41 11.72 -3.47
N PHE A 74 -11.43 10.87 -3.45
CA PHE A 74 -12.63 10.99 -4.25
C PHE A 74 -13.85 11.05 -3.35
N LEU A 75 -14.86 11.76 -3.82
CA LEU A 75 -16.21 11.76 -3.26
C LEU A 75 -17.17 11.20 -4.30
N PRO A 76 -17.37 9.87 -4.35
CA PRO A 76 -18.39 9.29 -5.21
C PRO A 76 -19.77 9.81 -4.82
N LEU A 77 -20.48 10.39 -5.79
CA LEU A 77 -21.83 10.91 -5.61
C LEU A 77 -22.84 9.77 -5.38
N ASP A 78 -23.97 10.09 -4.75
CA ASP A 78 -25.06 9.12 -4.55
C ASP A 78 -25.62 8.71 -5.92
N PRO A 79 -25.58 7.42 -6.30
CA PRO A 79 -26.11 6.94 -7.58
C PRO A 79 -27.54 7.42 -7.83
N ALA A 80 -28.42 7.38 -6.82
CA ALA A 80 -29.82 7.76 -6.97
C ALA A 80 -30.02 9.25 -7.32
N SER A 81 -29.02 10.10 -7.03
CA SER A 81 -29.03 11.54 -7.37
C SER A 81 -28.54 11.84 -8.78
N LEU A 82 -27.95 10.86 -9.47
CA LEU A 82 -27.37 11.08 -10.79
C LEU A 82 -28.45 11.26 -11.86
N PRO A 83 -28.22 12.14 -12.87
CA PRO A 83 -29.16 12.32 -13.97
C PRO A 83 -29.34 11.07 -14.83
N ILE A 84 -28.33 10.20 -14.85
CA ILE A 84 -28.36 8.90 -15.53
C ILE A 84 -27.86 7.84 -14.55
N GLN A 85 -28.65 6.78 -14.37
CA GLN A 85 -28.41 5.73 -13.39
C GLN A 85 -27.50 4.60 -13.90
N VAL A 86 -27.48 4.37 -15.21
CA VAL A 86 -26.62 3.36 -15.87
C VAL A 86 -25.76 4.04 -16.93
N GLY A 87 -24.44 3.96 -16.77
CA GLY A 87 -23.47 4.63 -17.64
C GLY A 87 -22.82 3.67 -18.60
N ASP A 88 -23.28 3.60 -19.84
CA ASP A 88 -22.71 2.75 -20.89
C ASP A 88 -21.44 3.36 -21.49
N VAL A 89 -20.36 2.60 -21.41
CA VAL A 89 -19.03 2.92 -21.95
C VAL A 89 -19.02 3.22 -23.45
N ASN A 90 -19.96 2.64 -24.23
CA ASN A 90 -20.02 2.82 -25.68
C ASN A 90 -20.61 4.17 -26.10
N ASN A 91 -21.34 4.82 -25.20
CA ASN A 91 -21.99 6.09 -25.48
C ASN A 91 -21.04 7.27 -25.17
N THR A 92 -21.19 8.35 -25.92
CA THR A 92 -20.63 9.65 -25.53
C THR A 92 -21.65 10.33 -24.61
N PRO A 93 -21.25 10.81 -23.41
CA PRO A 93 -22.21 11.37 -22.47
C PRO A 93 -22.72 12.73 -22.96
N ASP A 94 -23.98 13.05 -22.66
CA ASP A 94 -24.47 14.43 -22.83
C ASP A 94 -23.85 15.31 -21.75
N PHE A 95 -22.79 16.01 -22.11
CA PHE A 95 -22.04 16.86 -21.18
C PHE A 95 -22.89 18.00 -20.60
N ASN A 96 -23.95 18.46 -21.27
CA ASN A 96 -24.81 19.53 -20.74
C ASN A 96 -25.65 19.02 -19.56
N VAL A 97 -26.16 17.79 -19.65
CA VAL A 97 -26.89 17.14 -18.57
C VAL A 97 -26.01 17.00 -17.34
N TRP A 98 -24.79 16.47 -17.50
CA TRP A 98 -23.86 16.25 -16.39
C TRP A 98 -23.36 17.56 -15.76
N ARG A 99 -23.05 18.59 -16.56
CA ARG A 99 -22.67 19.91 -16.03
C ARG A 99 -23.81 20.58 -15.25
N THR A 100 -25.05 20.43 -15.71
CA THR A 100 -26.24 20.96 -15.00
C THR A 100 -26.43 20.26 -13.66
N ALA A 101 -26.05 18.98 -13.56
CA ALA A 101 -26.00 18.21 -12.32
C ALA A 101 -24.73 18.48 -11.48
N ASN A 102 -23.89 19.46 -11.85
CA ASN A 102 -22.64 19.82 -11.17
C ASN A 102 -21.64 18.63 -11.06
N VAL A 103 -21.59 17.79 -12.10
CA VAL A 103 -20.66 16.66 -12.20
C VAL A 103 -19.54 17.01 -13.15
N ASP A 104 -18.32 17.14 -12.65
CA ASP A 104 -17.12 17.46 -13.45
C ASP A 104 -16.34 16.21 -13.91
N ALA A 105 -16.37 15.15 -13.10
CA ALA A 105 -15.75 13.86 -13.38
C ALA A 105 -16.82 12.77 -13.49
N LEU A 106 -16.89 12.11 -14.65
CA LEU A 106 -17.85 11.03 -14.90
C LEU A 106 -17.11 9.74 -15.28
N VAL A 107 -17.46 8.64 -14.62
CA VAL A 107 -17.05 7.29 -14.98
C VAL A 107 -18.21 6.58 -15.65
N MET A 108 -17.99 6.02 -16.84
CA MET A 108 -18.93 5.11 -17.50
C MET A 108 -18.25 3.77 -17.72
N GLY A 109 -18.97 2.67 -17.54
CA GLY A 109 -18.41 1.34 -17.57
C GLY A 109 -19.34 0.32 -18.18
N GLY A 110 -18.76 -0.70 -18.78
CA GLY A 110 -19.46 -1.89 -19.26
C GLY A 110 -18.81 -3.13 -18.68
N VAL A 111 -19.59 -4.08 -18.17
CA VAL A 111 -19.11 -5.35 -17.63
C VAL A 111 -19.99 -6.50 -18.08
N GLU A 112 -19.41 -7.63 -18.43
CA GLU A 112 -20.16 -8.83 -18.83
C GLU A 112 -19.51 -10.08 -18.24
N ARG A 113 -20.33 -11.02 -17.76
CA ARG A 113 -19.88 -12.35 -17.32
C ARG A 113 -20.09 -13.37 -18.43
N GLY A 114 -19.08 -14.17 -18.70
CA GLY A 114 -19.14 -15.34 -19.58
C GLY A 114 -18.07 -16.35 -19.20
N GLY A 115 -17.40 -16.93 -20.20
CA GLY A 115 -16.20 -17.77 -19.95
C GLY A 115 -15.03 -16.99 -19.31
N THR A 116 -15.05 -15.66 -19.46
CA THR A 116 -14.24 -14.69 -18.71
C THR A 116 -15.15 -13.53 -18.29
N ILE A 117 -14.72 -12.71 -17.33
CA ILE A 117 -15.33 -11.41 -17.06
C ILE A 117 -14.64 -10.39 -17.96
N SER A 118 -15.41 -9.79 -18.87
CA SER A 118 -14.92 -8.67 -19.67
C SER A 118 -15.41 -7.37 -19.08
N SER A 119 -14.55 -6.35 -19.05
CA SER A 119 -14.89 -5.03 -18.55
C SER A 119 -14.24 -3.94 -19.39
N SER A 120 -14.88 -2.80 -19.44
CA SER A 120 -14.33 -1.58 -20.02
C SER A 120 -14.81 -0.37 -19.25
N VAL A 121 -13.95 0.63 -19.14
CA VAL A 121 -14.22 1.85 -18.39
C VAL A 121 -13.71 3.06 -19.16
N ARG A 122 -14.50 4.14 -19.11
CA ARG A 122 -14.09 5.46 -19.57
C ARG A 122 -14.30 6.49 -18.49
N VAL A 123 -13.33 7.38 -18.33
CA VAL A 123 -13.43 8.55 -17.47
C VAL A 123 -13.49 9.79 -18.33
N TRP A 124 -14.43 10.68 -18.04
CA TRP A 124 -14.69 11.89 -18.79
C TRP A 124 -14.51 13.12 -17.89
N ASP A 125 -13.83 14.13 -18.41
CA ASP A 125 -13.90 15.50 -17.93
C ASP A 125 -15.11 16.14 -18.61
N THR A 126 -16.18 16.33 -17.84
CA THR A 126 -17.43 16.84 -18.42
C THR A 126 -17.31 18.30 -18.77
N ARG A 127 -16.50 19.11 -18.09
CA ARG A 127 -16.29 20.54 -18.42
C ARG A 127 -15.64 20.67 -19.78
N GLN A 128 -14.57 19.91 -20.00
CA GLN A 128 -13.82 19.93 -21.26
C GLN A 128 -14.45 19.10 -22.37
N ALA A 129 -15.49 18.31 -22.07
CA ALA A 129 -16.08 17.36 -23.01
C ALA A 129 -15.04 16.39 -23.60
N ALA A 130 -14.14 15.90 -22.74
CA ALA A 130 -12.97 15.13 -23.15
C ALA A 130 -12.89 13.80 -22.38
N GLN A 131 -12.49 12.74 -23.08
CA GLN A 131 -12.15 11.47 -22.45
C GLN A 131 -10.75 11.56 -21.84
N VAL A 132 -10.63 11.21 -20.57
CA VAL A 132 -9.37 11.18 -19.80
C VAL A 132 -8.81 9.77 -19.73
N VAL A 133 -9.67 8.76 -19.56
CA VAL A 133 -9.28 7.34 -19.50
C VAL A 133 -10.17 6.53 -20.43
N GLY A 134 -9.58 5.52 -21.08
CA GLY A 134 -10.31 4.44 -21.74
C GLY A 134 -9.50 3.15 -21.63
N GLN A 135 -10.01 2.16 -20.89
CA GLN A 135 -9.31 0.90 -20.63
C GLN A 135 -10.29 -0.27 -20.68
N SER A 136 -9.78 -1.45 -21.01
CA SER A 136 -10.53 -2.71 -21.00
C SER A 136 -9.72 -3.82 -20.35
N TYR A 137 -10.40 -4.70 -19.62
CA TYR A 137 -9.78 -5.80 -18.87
C TYR A 137 -10.58 -7.09 -19.05
N ASN A 138 -9.87 -8.21 -19.08
CA ASN A 138 -10.47 -9.54 -19.02
C ASN A 138 -9.90 -10.29 -17.82
N THR A 139 -10.76 -10.93 -17.01
CA THR A 139 -10.35 -11.73 -15.85
C THR A 139 -11.07 -13.06 -15.81
N ASP A 140 -10.60 -13.98 -14.98
CA ASP A 140 -11.29 -15.25 -14.72
C ASP A 140 -12.72 -15.05 -14.20
N PRO A 141 -13.64 -16.00 -14.47
CA PRO A 141 -15.05 -15.89 -14.05
C PRO A 141 -15.25 -15.81 -12.53
N GLY A 142 -14.29 -16.27 -11.72
CA GLY A 142 -14.31 -16.17 -10.26
C GLY A 142 -13.77 -14.84 -9.70
N SER A 143 -13.32 -13.92 -10.54
CA SER A 143 -12.56 -12.73 -10.15
C SER A 143 -13.39 -11.43 -10.16
N SER A 144 -14.70 -11.51 -9.90
CA SER A 144 -15.63 -10.36 -9.93
C SER A 144 -15.15 -9.17 -9.10
N ARG A 145 -14.71 -9.42 -7.86
CA ARG A 145 -14.22 -8.31 -7.01
C ARG A 145 -12.92 -7.70 -7.53
N ARG A 146 -12.01 -8.56 -7.98
CA ARG A 146 -10.73 -8.16 -8.57
C ARG A 146 -10.91 -7.22 -9.76
N VAL A 147 -11.89 -7.46 -10.65
CA VAL A 147 -12.12 -6.54 -11.77
C VAL A 147 -12.54 -5.15 -11.30
N GLY A 148 -13.37 -5.05 -10.25
CA GLY A 148 -13.72 -3.77 -9.63
C GLY A 148 -12.51 -3.05 -9.03
N HIS A 149 -11.59 -3.80 -8.40
CA HIS A 149 -10.34 -3.26 -7.88
C HIS A 149 -9.41 -2.75 -8.99
N ILE A 150 -9.22 -3.51 -10.07
CA ILE A 150 -8.41 -3.12 -11.24
C ILE A 150 -8.95 -1.84 -11.89
N ILE A 151 -10.27 -1.76 -12.10
CA ILE A 151 -10.92 -0.56 -12.63
C ILE A 151 -10.67 0.64 -11.70
N SER A 152 -10.75 0.43 -10.39
CA SER A 152 -10.48 1.47 -9.40
C SER A 152 -9.04 1.96 -9.46
N ASP A 153 -8.08 1.04 -9.62
CA ASP A 153 -6.65 1.36 -9.72
C ASP A 153 -6.36 2.18 -10.97
N ALA A 154 -7.03 1.89 -12.09
CA ALA A 154 -6.91 2.64 -13.33
C ALA A 154 -7.45 4.08 -13.21
N ILE A 155 -8.63 4.25 -12.61
CA ILE A 155 -9.23 5.57 -12.36
C ILE A 155 -8.32 6.36 -11.41
N TYR A 156 -7.86 5.72 -10.33
CA TYR A 156 -6.95 6.32 -9.37
C TYR A 156 -5.66 6.79 -10.02
N ALA A 157 -4.98 5.92 -10.77
CA ALA A 157 -3.70 6.25 -11.40
C ALA A 157 -3.82 7.43 -12.36
N SER A 158 -4.93 7.50 -13.11
CA SER A 158 -5.13 8.59 -14.06
C SER A 158 -5.50 9.92 -13.42
N LEU A 159 -6.28 9.92 -12.32
CA LEU A 159 -6.82 11.16 -11.75
C LEU A 159 -6.04 11.66 -10.54
N ALA A 160 -5.38 10.77 -9.79
CA ALA A 160 -4.59 11.11 -8.60
C ALA A 160 -3.08 11.00 -8.81
N GLY A 161 -2.66 10.38 -9.92
CA GLY A 161 -1.26 10.04 -10.17
C GLY A 161 -0.75 8.90 -9.31
N GLY A 162 0.40 8.36 -9.70
CA GLY A 162 1.00 7.18 -9.06
C GLY A 162 0.23 5.89 -9.34
N THR A 163 0.50 4.86 -8.56
CA THR A 163 -0.17 3.56 -8.67
C THR A 163 -1.33 3.44 -7.69
N GLY A 164 -2.38 2.75 -8.12
CA GLY A 164 -3.43 2.28 -7.24
C GLY A 164 -2.93 1.21 -6.26
N TYR A 165 -3.80 0.77 -5.37
CA TYR A 165 -3.52 -0.23 -4.33
C TYR A 165 -4.75 -1.07 -3.98
N PHE A 166 -5.81 -1.01 -4.79
CA PHE A 166 -7.07 -1.68 -4.49
C PHE A 166 -6.99 -3.17 -4.82
N ASP A 167 -6.28 -3.58 -5.87
CA ASP A 167 -6.05 -5.01 -6.19
C ASP A 167 -4.89 -5.59 -5.35
N THR A 168 -5.03 -5.48 -4.03
CA THR A 168 -4.07 -5.96 -3.04
C THR A 168 -4.77 -6.77 -1.96
N ARG A 169 -3.97 -7.53 -1.21
CA ARG A 169 -4.41 -8.33 -0.08
C ARG A 169 -3.69 -7.89 1.19
N VAL A 170 -4.28 -8.23 2.32
CA VAL A 170 -3.70 -8.05 3.65
C VAL A 170 -3.66 -9.40 4.32
N ILE A 171 -2.50 -9.77 4.86
CA ILE A 171 -2.37 -10.86 5.81
C ILE A 171 -2.28 -10.27 7.22
N TYR A 172 -2.91 -10.91 8.19
CA TYR A 172 -2.99 -10.43 9.56
C TYR A 172 -3.08 -11.61 10.53
N THR A 173 -2.87 -11.32 11.80
CA THR A 173 -3.17 -12.24 12.90
C THR A 173 -4.62 -12.05 13.31
N ALA A 174 -5.46 -13.04 13.04
CA ALA A 174 -6.84 -13.12 13.50
C ALA A 174 -6.90 -13.70 14.91
N GLU A 175 -7.61 -13.02 15.81
CA GLU A 175 -7.66 -13.32 17.24
C GLU A 175 -9.09 -13.59 17.70
N SER A 176 -9.30 -14.76 18.32
CA SER A 176 -10.63 -15.20 18.79
C SER A 176 -10.57 -15.87 20.17
N GLY A 177 -11.71 -15.98 20.85
CA GLY A 177 -11.79 -16.49 22.23
C GLY A 177 -11.49 -15.42 23.28
N PRO A 178 -11.45 -15.75 24.57
CA PRO A 178 -11.20 -14.79 25.66
C PRO A 178 -9.73 -14.35 25.73
N LYS A 179 -9.47 -13.18 26.34
CA LYS A 179 -8.13 -12.58 26.43
C LYS A 179 -7.05 -13.51 27.04
N ALA A 180 -7.43 -14.29 28.05
CA ALA A 180 -6.51 -15.22 28.71
C ALA A 180 -6.11 -16.42 27.83
N ASN A 181 -6.97 -16.84 26.89
CA ASN A 181 -6.78 -18.03 26.05
C ASN A 181 -7.11 -17.69 24.60
N ARG A 182 -6.47 -16.65 24.06
CA ARG A 182 -6.74 -16.18 22.71
C ARG A 182 -6.15 -17.15 21.67
N VAL A 183 -6.99 -17.65 20.78
CA VAL A 183 -6.54 -18.38 19.59
C VAL A 183 -6.11 -17.36 18.55
N ARG A 184 -4.88 -17.51 18.04
CA ARG A 184 -4.24 -16.59 17.10
C ARG A 184 -3.86 -17.34 15.83
N ARG A 185 -4.50 -16.97 14.73
CA ARG A 185 -4.36 -17.60 13.41
C ARG A 185 -3.86 -16.60 12.39
N LEU A 186 -3.16 -17.05 11.37
CA LEU A 186 -2.96 -16.24 10.18
C LEU A 186 -4.24 -16.24 9.35
N ALA A 187 -4.65 -15.08 8.89
CA ALA A 187 -5.73 -14.90 7.94
C ALA A 187 -5.33 -13.92 6.84
N ILE A 188 -5.90 -14.09 5.65
CA ILE A 188 -5.69 -13.24 4.48
C ILE A 188 -7.04 -12.75 3.97
N MET A 189 -7.09 -11.51 3.49
CA MET A 189 -8.29 -10.88 2.93
C MET A 189 -7.91 -9.90 1.82
N ASP A 190 -8.88 -9.47 1.02
CA ASP A 190 -8.72 -8.27 0.18
C ASP A 190 -8.48 -7.05 1.09
N GLN A 191 -7.81 -6.02 0.61
CA GLN A 191 -7.47 -4.84 1.44
C GLN A 191 -8.66 -4.14 2.10
N ASP A 192 -9.88 -4.40 1.63
CA ASP A 192 -11.12 -3.84 2.17
C ASP A 192 -11.91 -4.77 3.11
N GLY A 193 -11.32 -5.91 3.51
CA GLY A 193 -11.93 -6.84 4.46
C GLY A 193 -12.75 -7.97 3.84
N ALA A 194 -12.95 -7.95 2.53
CA ALA A 194 -13.67 -9.02 1.85
C ALA A 194 -12.79 -10.25 1.61
N ASN A 195 -13.42 -11.38 1.26
CA ASN A 195 -12.74 -12.63 0.91
C ASN A 195 -11.77 -13.13 2.00
N ALA A 196 -12.12 -12.95 3.27
CA ALA A 196 -11.32 -13.41 4.39
C ALA A 196 -11.18 -14.95 4.41
N GLN A 197 -9.96 -15.43 4.62
CA GLN A 197 -9.61 -16.85 4.67
C GLN A 197 -8.54 -17.10 5.73
N TYR A 198 -8.70 -18.15 6.54
CA TYR A 198 -7.68 -18.60 7.48
C TYR A 198 -6.62 -19.44 6.78
N LEU A 199 -5.36 -19.14 7.04
CA LEU A 199 -4.19 -19.86 6.52
C LEU A 199 -3.63 -20.90 7.51
N THR A 200 -4.00 -20.76 8.79
CA THR A 200 -3.63 -21.69 9.86
C THR A 200 -4.87 -22.08 10.64
N ASP A 201 -4.92 -23.32 11.11
CA ASP A 201 -6.06 -23.89 11.84
C ASP A 201 -6.21 -23.39 13.29
N GLY A 202 -5.15 -22.82 13.87
CA GLY A 202 -5.11 -22.35 15.26
C GLY A 202 -4.68 -23.40 16.28
N SER A 203 -4.17 -24.54 15.83
CA SER A 203 -3.51 -25.55 16.67
C SER A 203 -2.26 -25.02 17.35
N THR A 204 -1.61 -24.04 16.74
CA THR A 204 -0.43 -23.33 17.24
C THR A 204 -0.63 -21.82 17.08
N MET A 205 0.02 -21.03 17.93
CA MET A 205 -0.05 -19.57 17.85
C MET A 205 0.77 -19.08 16.66
N ALA A 206 0.13 -18.33 15.75
CA ALA A 206 0.80 -17.75 14.58
C ALA A 206 0.69 -16.20 14.58
N LEU A 207 1.84 -15.53 14.54
CA LEU A 207 1.96 -14.09 14.77
C LEU A 207 2.86 -13.39 13.73
N THR A 208 2.69 -12.07 13.60
CA THR A 208 3.58 -11.19 12.82
C THR A 208 3.85 -11.64 11.36
N PRO A 209 2.81 -11.99 10.57
CA PRO A 209 3.00 -12.48 9.21
C PRO A 209 3.53 -11.39 8.27
N ARG A 210 4.31 -11.77 7.26
CA ARG A 210 4.90 -10.87 6.25
C ARG A 210 4.90 -11.51 4.87
N PHE A 211 4.39 -10.80 3.88
CA PHE A 211 4.46 -11.25 2.49
C PHE A 211 5.89 -11.23 1.96
N SER A 212 6.17 -12.20 1.10
CA SER A 212 7.22 -12.11 0.09
C SER A 212 6.87 -11.05 -0.97
N PRO A 213 7.87 -10.46 -1.66
CA PRO A 213 7.62 -9.40 -2.65
C PRO A 213 6.68 -9.82 -3.79
N ASN A 214 6.75 -11.08 -4.22
CA ASN A 214 5.86 -11.63 -5.25
C ASN A 214 4.48 -12.07 -4.71
N GLY A 215 4.30 -12.09 -3.39
CA GLY A 215 3.02 -12.41 -2.76
C GLY A 215 2.64 -13.88 -2.75
N ASP A 216 3.59 -14.80 -2.98
CA ASP A 216 3.34 -16.26 -3.02
C ASP A 216 3.68 -16.95 -1.69
N MET A 217 4.59 -16.37 -0.92
CA MET A 217 5.04 -16.87 0.38
C MET A 217 4.79 -15.87 1.50
N VAL A 218 4.70 -16.40 2.72
CA VAL A 218 4.60 -15.66 3.98
C VAL A 218 5.67 -16.15 4.93
N VAL A 219 6.36 -15.23 5.61
CA VAL A 219 7.12 -15.55 6.83
C VAL A 219 6.37 -15.08 8.06
N TYR A 220 6.39 -15.87 9.12
CA TYR A 220 5.65 -15.59 10.36
C TYR A 220 6.32 -16.26 11.55
N MET A 221 5.90 -15.87 12.75
CA MET A 221 6.34 -16.48 14.01
C MET A 221 5.35 -17.55 14.45
N ASN A 222 5.85 -18.74 14.82
CA ASN A 222 5.08 -19.89 15.27
C ASN A 222 5.55 -20.35 16.66
N PHE A 223 4.62 -20.77 17.53
CA PHE A 223 4.87 -21.21 18.91
C PHE A 223 4.63 -22.71 19.13
N ALA A 224 4.70 -23.55 18.09
CA ALA A 224 4.41 -24.98 18.17
C ALA A 224 5.07 -25.73 19.34
N ASP A 225 6.34 -25.41 19.65
CA ASP A 225 7.13 -26.10 20.69
C ASP A 225 7.31 -25.25 21.97
N GLY A 226 6.50 -24.21 22.18
CA GLY A 226 6.62 -23.27 23.30
C GLY A 226 7.80 -22.26 23.18
N ASN A 227 8.72 -22.48 22.23
CA ASN A 227 9.76 -21.52 21.86
C ASN A 227 9.41 -20.88 20.50
N PRO A 228 9.33 -19.54 20.37
CA PRO A 228 8.98 -18.90 19.11
C PRO A 228 10.03 -19.15 18.02
N GLN A 229 9.54 -19.54 16.85
CA GLN A 229 10.38 -19.81 15.68
C GLN A 229 9.80 -19.17 14.42
N VAL A 230 10.68 -18.70 13.53
CA VAL A 230 10.28 -18.20 12.21
C VAL A 230 10.00 -19.37 11.27
N TYR A 231 8.82 -19.33 10.65
CA TYR A 231 8.37 -20.27 9.64
C TYR A 231 8.13 -19.57 8.31
N LEU A 232 8.24 -20.33 7.23
CA LEU A 232 7.85 -19.96 5.89
C LEU A 232 6.63 -20.79 5.49
N LEU A 233 5.61 -20.12 4.96
CA LEU A 233 4.35 -20.67 4.46
C LEU A 233 4.21 -20.37 2.96
N GLN A 234 3.97 -21.40 2.16
CA GLN A 234 3.60 -21.27 0.75
C GLN A 234 2.08 -21.11 0.63
N LEU A 235 1.60 -20.01 0.05
CA LEU A 235 0.15 -19.70 0.01
C LEU A 235 -0.64 -20.63 -0.91
N SER A 236 -0.03 -21.09 -2.01
CA SER A 236 -0.70 -21.95 -3.00
C SER A 236 -0.95 -23.37 -2.50
N THR A 237 -0.09 -23.89 -1.62
CA THR A 237 -0.13 -25.28 -1.16
C THR A 237 -0.43 -25.43 0.33
N GLY A 238 -0.31 -24.36 1.11
CA GLY A 238 -0.39 -24.40 2.57
C GLY A 238 0.82 -25.04 3.25
N GLN A 239 1.88 -25.40 2.50
CA GLN A 239 3.08 -26.03 3.05
C GLN A 239 3.83 -25.07 3.98
N GLN A 240 4.21 -25.57 5.15
CA GLN A 240 4.90 -24.82 6.20
C GLN A 240 6.23 -25.48 6.54
N GLN A 241 7.27 -24.68 6.69
CA GLN A 241 8.58 -25.15 7.16
C GLN A 241 9.25 -24.13 8.07
N ARG A 242 10.05 -24.62 9.02
CA ARG A 242 10.91 -23.76 9.84
C ARG A 242 11.99 -23.14 8.95
N LEU A 243 12.20 -21.83 9.06
CA LEU A 243 13.13 -21.10 8.18
C LEU A 243 14.60 -21.44 8.47
N ALA A 244 14.97 -21.50 9.75
CA ALA A 244 16.33 -21.81 10.18
C ALA A 244 16.34 -22.49 11.55
N ASN A 245 17.33 -23.36 11.78
CA ASN A 245 17.58 -23.97 13.08
C ASN A 245 18.81 -23.34 13.74
N VAL A 246 18.57 -22.34 14.60
CA VAL A 246 19.63 -21.60 15.32
C VAL A 246 19.79 -22.00 16.78
N GLY A 247 18.99 -22.96 17.27
CA GLY A 247 19.01 -23.36 18.69
C GLY A 247 18.55 -22.28 19.68
N ALA A 248 17.89 -21.24 19.19
CA ALA A 248 17.50 -20.04 19.94
C ALA A 248 16.12 -19.52 19.49
N MET A 249 15.53 -18.60 20.23
CA MET A 249 14.26 -17.96 19.83
C MET A 249 14.47 -17.11 18.57
N THR A 250 13.56 -17.20 17.61
CA THR A 250 13.61 -16.40 16.38
C THR A 250 12.28 -15.70 16.09
N PHE A 251 12.36 -14.43 15.67
CA PHE A 251 11.18 -13.57 15.53
C PHE A 251 11.43 -12.36 14.60
N ALA A 252 10.36 -11.57 14.37
CA ALA A 252 10.36 -10.37 13.52
C ALA A 252 11.01 -10.56 12.13
N PRO A 253 10.59 -11.56 11.34
CA PRO A 253 11.17 -11.80 10.02
C PRO A 253 10.72 -10.74 9.00
N ARG A 254 11.52 -10.48 7.96
CA ARG A 254 11.13 -9.75 6.73
C ARG A 254 11.88 -10.30 5.53
N PHE A 255 11.21 -10.38 4.38
CA PHE A 255 11.89 -10.66 3.11
C PHE A 255 12.70 -9.46 2.65
N SER A 256 13.79 -9.75 1.95
CA SER A 256 14.48 -8.83 1.04
C SER A 256 13.60 -8.49 -0.16
N PRO A 257 13.82 -7.34 -0.82
CA PRO A 257 12.99 -6.91 -1.96
C PRO A 257 13.04 -7.84 -3.17
N ASP A 258 14.11 -8.61 -3.33
CA ASP A 258 14.23 -9.63 -4.38
C ASP A 258 13.60 -10.98 -4.01
N GLY A 259 13.19 -11.14 -2.74
CA GLY A 259 12.58 -12.37 -2.21
C GLY A 259 13.56 -13.53 -1.99
N GLY A 260 14.87 -13.36 -2.18
CA GLY A 260 15.86 -14.42 -2.04
C GLY A 260 16.34 -14.65 -0.60
N THR A 261 16.26 -13.61 0.23
CA THR A 261 16.77 -13.60 1.60
C THR A 261 15.70 -13.17 2.60
N VAL A 262 15.75 -13.69 3.82
CA VAL A 262 14.96 -13.23 4.97
C VAL A 262 15.91 -12.72 6.04
N VAL A 263 15.63 -11.53 6.57
CA VAL A 263 16.24 -11.01 7.81
C VAL A 263 15.31 -11.27 8.98
N PHE A 264 15.86 -11.60 10.13
CA PHE A 264 15.11 -11.94 11.33
C PHE A 264 15.95 -11.68 12.59
N SER A 265 15.29 -11.68 13.73
CA SER A 265 15.91 -11.44 15.04
C SER A 265 16.14 -12.75 15.76
N VAL A 266 17.27 -12.89 16.44
CA VAL A 266 17.63 -14.07 17.22
C VAL A 266 17.97 -13.62 18.65
N GLU A 267 17.22 -14.12 19.63
CA GLU A 267 17.50 -13.87 21.05
C GLU A 267 18.36 -15.00 21.62
N GLN A 268 19.50 -14.64 22.21
CA GLN A 268 20.41 -15.56 22.88
C GLN A 268 20.96 -14.93 24.15
N SER A 269 20.66 -15.54 25.29
CA SER A 269 21.21 -15.17 26.60
C SER A 269 20.98 -13.71 26.98
N GLY A 270 19.80 -13.16 26.63
CA GLY A 270 19.41 -11.78 26.97
C GLY A 270 19.83 -10.72 25.96
N ALA A 271 20.58 -11.08 24.92
CA ALA A 271 20.88 -10.19 23.79
C ALA A 271 20.03 -10.60 22.58
N THR A 272 19.61 -9.61 21.77
CA THR A 272 18.97 -9.90 20.47
C THR A 272 19.83 -9.34 19.37
N ASN A 273 20.12 -10.16 18.37
CA ASN A 273 20.91 -9.74 17.21
C ASN A 273 20.17 -10.07 15.91
N ILE A 274 20.48 -9.31 14.85
CA ILE A 274 19.86 -9.48 13.54
C ILE A 274 20.67 -10.47 12.72
N TYR A 275 19.97 -11.39 12.07
CA TYR A 275 20.54 -12.40 11.18
C TYR A 275 19.84 -12.37 9.82
N SER A 276 20.50 -12.94 8.81
CA SER A 276 19.91 -13.20 7.50
C SER A 276 20.10 -14.67 7.09
N VAL A 277 19.17 -15.18 6.29
CA VAL A 277 19.25 -16.53 5.71
C VAL A 277 18.52 -16.56 4.36
N GLY A 278 18.92 -17.45 3.45
CA GLY A 278 18.19 -17.65 2.20
C GLY A 278 16.77 -18.17 2.45
N THR A 279 15.83 -17.87 1.55
CA THR A 279 14.45 -18.40 1.62
C THR A 279 14.37 -19.91 1.43
N ASN A 280 15.38 -20.48 0.76
CA ASN A 280 15.58 -21.93 0.66
C ASN A 280 16.27 -22.53 1.90
N GLY A 281 16.45 -21.74 2.96
CA GLY A 281 17.18 -22.11 4.17
C GLY A 281 18.69 -21.90 4.03
N GLY A 282 19.45 -22.60 4.87
CA GLY A 282 20.92 -22.53 4.94
C GLY A 282 21.42 -22.07 6.30
N THR A 283 22.73 -21.84 6.40
CA THR A 283 23.37 -21.31 7.62
C THR A 283 23.09 -19.81 7.73
N PRO A 284 22.47 -19.33 8.82
CA PRO A 284 22.22 -17.91 9.00
C PRO A 284 23.52 -17.11 9.18
N ALA A 285 23.59 -15.95 8.54
CA ALA A 285 24.66 -14.97 8.72
C ALA A 285 24.25 -13.94 9.77
N GLN A 286 25.11 -13.69 10.76
CA GLN A 286 24.90 -12.65 11.76
C GLN A 286 25.24 -11.27 11.18
N LEU A 287 24.32 -10.31 11.28
CA LEU A 287 24.48 -8.94 10.76
C LEU A 287 24.79 -7.91 11.85
N THR A 288 24.33 -8.15 13.08
CA THR A 288 24.69 -7.35 14.26
C THR A 288 25.23 -8.24 15.38
N SER A 289 26.06 -7.66 16.23
CA SER A 289 26.67 -8.34 17.37
C SER A 289 26.73 -7.42 18.56
N GLY A 290 26.47 -7.94 19.75
CA GLY A 290 26.60 -7.17 20.99
C GLY A 290 25.63 -7.64 22.07
N ALA A 291 25.60 -6.88 23.16
CA ALA A 291 24.72 -7.12 24.30
C ALA A 291 23.39 -6.34 24.22
N ALA A 292 23.19 -5.54 23.17
CA ALA A 292 21.96 -4.79 22.94
C ALA A 292 20.84 -5.70 22.43
N ILE A 293 19.63 -5.16 22.39
CA ILE A 293 18.48 -5.72 21.68
C ILE A 293 18.40 -5.04 20.32
N ASP A 294 18.88 -5.70 19.28
CA ASP A 294 18.70 -5.31 17.88
C ASP A 294 17.58 -6.15 17.25
N THR A 295 16.45 -5.54 16.88
CA THR A 295 15.26 -6.26 16.41
C THR A 295 14.43 -5.49 15.39
N GLY A 296 13.38 -6.12 14.87
CA GLY A 296 12.45 -5.51 13.92
C GLY A 296 13.10 -5.00 12.62
N PRO A 297 14.00 -5.77 11.96
CA PRO A 297 14.67 -5.30 10.76
C PRO A 297 13.68 -5.08 9.60
N SER A 298 13.94 -4.11 8.73
CA SER A 298 13.26 -3.90 7.45
C SER A 298 14.26 -3.43 6.40
N PHE A 299 14.23 -4.06 5.22
CA PHE A 299 15.05 -3.63 4.09
C PHE A 299 14.56 -2.32 3.48
N SER A 300 15.50 -1.56 2.89
CA SER A 300 15.18 -0.56 1.88
C SER A 300 14.65 -1.22 0.60
N PRO A 301 13.82 -0.53 -0.20
CA PRO A 301 13.28 -1.11 -1.43
C PRO A 301 14.34 -1.48 -2.47
N ASP A 302 15.51 -0.85 -2.44
CA ASP A 302 16.66 -1.17 -3.29
C ASP A 302 17.54 -2.31 -2.73
N GLY A 303 17.22 -2.82 -1.53
CA GLY A 303 17.94 -3.90 -0.86
C GLY A 303 19.32 -3.52 -0.31
N SER A 304 19.73 -2.25 -0.39
CA SER A 304 21.07 -1.81 -0.01
C SER A 304 21.24 -1.57 1.50
N ARG A 305 20.15 -1.35 2.23
CA ARG A 305 20.14 -0.97 3.64
C ARG A 305 19.09 -1.72 4.44
N ILE A 306 19.30 -1.76 5.75
CA ILE A 306 18.35 -2.28 6.74
C ILE A 306 18.13 -1.20 7.80
N VAL A 307 16.87 -0.90 8.12
CA VAL A 307 16.48 -0.16 9.32
C VAL A 307 16.02 -1.14 10.39
N PHE A 308 16.29 -0.84 11.65
CA PHE A 308 15.98 -1.73 12.77
C PHE A 308 15.91 -0.96 14.08
N GLU A 309 15.29 -1.55 15.09
CA GLU A 309 15.21 -1.03 16.45
C GLU A 309 16.44 -1.49 17.26
N SER A 310 17.04 -0.59 18.04
CA SER A 310 18.12 -0.91 18.97
C SER A 310 18.07 -0.09 20.26
N ASP A 311 18.31 -0.74 21.39
CA ASP A 311 18.45 -0.11 22.72
C ASP A 311 19.91 0.22 23.11
N ARG A 312 20.88 0.05 22.19
CA ARG A 312 22.32 0.27 22.46
C ARG A 312 22.69 1.64 23.04
N GLY A 313 21.81 2.63 22.87
CA GLY A 313 21.95 3.99 23.39
C GLY A 313 21.17 4.27 24.68
N GLY A 314 20.62 3.23 25.33
CA GLY A 314 19.77 3.32 26.52
C GLY A 314 18.32 2.92 26.21
N SER A 315 17.53 3.84 25.65
CA SER A 315 16.16 3.54 25.22
C SER A 315 16.12 3.02 23.77
N PRO A 316 15.12 2.22 23.37
CA PRO A 316 14.95 1.77 21.98
C PRO A 316 14.82 2.95 21.00
N GLN A 317 15.62 2.90 19.94
CA GLN A 317 15.68 3.89 18.86
C GLN A 317 15.83 3.20 17.51
N ILE A 318 15.58 3.91 16.42
CA ILE A 318 15.74 3.38 15.08
C ILE A 318 17.18 3.65 14.61
N TYR A 319 17.82 2.59 14.14
CA TYR A 319 19.14 2.59 13.53
C TYR A 319 19.05 2.09 12.10
N MET A 320 20.08 2.39 11.32
CA MET A 320 20.23 1.97 9.93
C MET A 320 21.64 1.45 9.69
N MET A 321 21.76 0.37 8.92
CA MET A 321 23.05 -0.21 8.49
C MET A 321 22.98 -0.67 7.03
N GLY A 322 24.12 -1.08 6.46
CA GLY A 322 24.13 -1.76 5.17
C GLY A 322 23.46 -3.13 5.26
N SER A 323 22.91 -3.64 4.15
CA SER A 323 22.24 -4.95 4.14
C SER A 323 23.15 -6.14 4.45
N GLY A 324 24.46 -6.00 4.24
CA GLY A 324 25.48 -6.94 4.68
C GLY A 324 25.91 -6.79 6.14
N GLY A 325 25.26 -5.93 6.92
CA GLY A 325 25.63 -5.59 8.29
C GLY A 325 26.62 -4.43 8.39
N GLY A 326 27.39 -4.39 9.49
CA GLY A 326 28.42 -3.38 9.74
C GLY A 326 27.98 -2.25 10.66
N ASN A 327 28.66 -1.11 10.57
CA ASN A 327 28.42 0.03 11.46
C ASN A 327 27.01 0.60 11.26
N ALA A 328 26.20 0.56 12.32
CA ALA A 328 24.87 1.15 12.30
C ALA A 328 24.88 2.59 12.80
N GLN A 329 24.07 3.44 12.16
CA GLN A 329 23.88 4.84 12.52
C GLN A 329 22.47 5.04 13.09
N ARG A 330 22.35 5.81 14.17
CA ARG A 330 21.05 6.20 14.74
C ARG A 330 20.37 7.21 13.82
N ILE A 331 19.06 7.05 13.58
CA ILE A 331 18.28 7.98 12.75
C ILE A 331 17.09 8.60 13.49
N SER A 332 16.58 8.01 14.57
CA SER A 332 15.53 8.65 15.39
C SER A 332 16.13 9.42 16.57
N PHE A 333 15.63 10.62 16.86
CA PHE A 333 16.17 11.49 17.92
C PHE A 333 15.13 12.11 18.84
N GLY A 334 13.83 11.84 18.63
CA GLY A 334 12.78 12.32 19.51
C GLY A 334 12.71 11.57 20.85
N GLN A 335 11.79 12.02 21.71
CA GLN A 335 11.63 11.51 23.07
C GLN A 335 10.81 10.21 23.13
N GLY A 336 11.21 9.25 23.94
CA GLY A 336 10.51 7.96 24.07
C GLY A 336 11.14 6.83 23.27
N SER A 337 10.48 5.68 23.23
CA SER A 337 10.98 4.45 22.62
C SER A 337 10.41 4.29 21.21
N TYR A 338 11.28 4.00 20.23
CA TYR A 338 10.87 3.76 18.84
C TYR A 338 11.00 2.28 18.52
N SER A 339 10.00 1.72 17.84
CA SER A 339 9.93 0.31 17.49
C SER A 339 9.31 0.08 16.11
N THR A 340 9.43 -1.15 15.60
CA THR A 340 8.78 -1.62 14.37
C THR A 340 9.01 -0.73 13.13
N PRO A 341 10.25 -0.32 12.80
CA PRO A 341 10.50 0.50 11.62
C PRO A 341 10.21 -0.28 10.33
N VAL A 342 9.55 0.37 9.35
CA VAL A 342 9.26 -0.22 8.04
C VAL A 342 9.47 0.81 6.93
N TRP A 343 10.32 0.45 5.97
CA TRP A 343 10.61 1.31 4.82
C TRP A 343 9.40 1.41 3.89
N SER A 344 9.12 2.62 3.41
CA SER A 344 8.16 2.87 2.33
C SER A 344 8.62 2.15 1.06
N PRO A 345 7.71 1.53 0.28
CA PRO A 345 8.03 0.93 -1.02
C PRO A 345 8.67 1.91 -2.02
N LYS A 346 8.49 3.23 -1.82
CA LYS A 346 9.10 4.29 -2.63
C LYS A 346 10.52 4.66 -2.17
N GLY A 347 10.95 4.21 -1.00
CA GLY A 347 12.27 4.49 -0.43
C GLY A 347 12.40 5.85 0.25
N ASP A 348 11.37 6.70 0.15
CA ASP A 348 11.34 8.10 0.56
C ASP A 348 11.03 8.32 2.05
N LEU A 349 10.44 7.33 2.73
CA LEU A 349 9.97 7.43 4.10
C LEU A 349 10.20 6.13 4.87
N ILE A 350 10.26 6.24 6.19
CA ILE A 350 10.22 5.12 7.15
C ILE A 350 9.04 5.34 8.08
N ALA A 351 8.12 4.38 8.15
CA ALA A 351 7.08 4.33 9.17
C ALA A 351 7.59 3.64 10.43
N PHE A 352 7.07 4.02 11.60
CA PHE A 352 7.48 3.45 12.87
C PHE A 352 6.37 3.58 13.93
N THR A 353 6.55 2.85 15.01
CA THR A 353 5.79 3.02 16.25
C THR A 353 6.65 3.79 17.26
N ARG A 354 6.07 4.76 17.97
CA ARG A 354 6.75 5.51 19.04
C ARG A 354 5.91 5.50 20.31
N ALA A 355 6.47 4.94 21.37
CA ALA A 355 5.88 4.94 22.71
C ALA A 355 6.45 6.09 23.56
N SER A 356 5.59 6.97 24.05
CA SER A 356 5.98 8.09 24.92
C SER A 356 4.79 8.53 25.78
N GLY A 357 5.04 8.80 27.07
CA GLY A 357 4.00 9.32 27.98
C GLY A 357 2.78 8.41 28.16
N GLY A 358 2.95 7.09 28.04
CA GLY A 358 1.85 6.11 28.13
C GLY A 358 0.97 6.02 26.88
N GLN A 359 1.40 6.63 25.76
CA GLN A 359 0.72 6.56 24.47
C GLN A 359 1.63 5.95 23.42
N PHE A 360 1.01 5.34 22.41
CA PHE A 360 1.67 4.81 21.23
C PHE A 360 1.25 5.64 20.01
N ASN A 361 2.22 5.89 19.14
CA ASN A 361 2.05 6.72 17.96
C ASN A 361 2.51 5.97 16.73
N ILE A 362 1.74 6.07 15.65
CA ILE A 362 2.21 5.70 14.31
C ILE A 362 2.79 6.97 13.69
N GLY A 363 4.08 6.92 13.36
CA GLY A 363 4.81 8.05 12.80
C GLY A 363 5.53 7.70 11.50
N ILE A 364 5.98 8.74 10.82
CA ILE A 364 6.87 8.63 9.66
C ILE A 364 8.00 9.65 9.74
N MET A 365 9.14 9.34 9.12
CA MET A 365 10.29 10.23 8.97
C MET A 365 11.02 9.94 7.64
N ASN A 366 11.86 10.86 7.21
CA ASN A 366 12.78 10.62 6.10
C ASN A 366 13.86 9.58 6.49
N PRO A 367 14.50 8.89 5.52
CA PRO A 367 15.55 7.91 5.81
C PRO A 367 16.77 8.45 6.58
N ASP A 368 16.99 9.77 6.53
CA ASP A 368 18.04 10.46 7.29
C ASP A 368 17.59 10.88 8.71
N GLY A 369 16.35 10.56 9.10
CA GLY A 369 15.77 10.91 10.40
C GLY A 369 15.08 12.27 10.45
N THR A 370 15.17 13.08 9.40
CA THR A 370 14.52 14.39 9.35
C THR A 370 13.02 14.29 9.06
N GLY A 371 12.28 15.38 9.25
CA GLY A 371 10.86 15.43 8.87
C GLY A 371 9.94 14.52 9.68
N GLU A 372 10.34 14.14 10.90
CA GLU A 372 9.52 13.31 11.78
C GLU A 372 8.13 13.92 11.99
N ARG A 373 7.08 13.12 11.78
CA ARG A 373 5.70 13.48 12.09
C ARG A 373 4.89 12.28 12.57
N MET A 374 3.99 12.51 13.52
CA MET A 374 3.02 11.52 13.98
C MET A 374 1.74 11.63 13.13
N LEU A 375 1.23 10.48 12.69
CA LEU A 375 0.01 10.37 11.89
C LEU A 375 -1.20 9.96 12.73
N TYR A 376 -0.97 9.19 13.79
CA TYR A 376 -2.01 8.68 14.66
C TYR A 376 -1.48 8.40 16.06
N THR A 377 -2.32 8.61 17.09
CA THR A 377 -1.99 8.39 18.49
C THR A 377 -3.13 7.64 19.19
N SER A 378 -2.80 6.64 20.00
CA SER A 378 -3.76 5.93 20.85
C SER A 378 -3.10 5.35 22.11
N PHE A 379 -3.89 4.64 22.92
CA PHE A 379 -3.38 3.89 24.06
C PHE A 379 -2.43 2.75 23.66
N HIS A 380 -2.71 2.07 22.54
CA HIS A 380 -1.84 1.07 21.95
C HIS A 380 -2.12 0.98 20.45
N ALA A 381 -1.22 1.53 19.64
CA ALA A 381 -1.22 1.42 18.18
C ALA A 381 0.18 1.01 17.74
N GLU A 382 0.29 -0.02 16.91
CA GLU A 382 1.58 -0.61 16.58
C GLU A 382 1.54 -1.38 15.24
N GLY A 383 2.72 -1.75 14.76
CA GLY A 383 2.90 -2.66 13.62
C GLY A 383 2.51 -2.03 12.28
N PRO A 384 3.06 -0.86 11.90
CA PRO A 384 2.75 -0.24 10.62
C PRO A 384 3.19 -1.11 9.44
N THR A 385 2.40 -1.09 8.37
CA THR A 385 2.69 -1.69 7.06
C THR A 385 2.18 -0.78 5.94
N TRP A 386 2.93 -0.69 4.86
CA TRP A 386 2.64 0.23 3.75
C TRP A 386 1.80 -0.43 2.69
N ALA A 387 0.77 0.27 2.19
CA ALA A 387 0.22 -0.01 0.87
C ALA A 387 1.33 0.13 -0.20
N PRO A 388 1.28 -0.64 -1.31
CA PRO A 388 2.39 -0.70 -2.27
C PRO A 388 2.70 0.62 -2.98
N ASN A 389 1.77 1.58 -2.98
CA ASN A 389 1.99 2.91 -3.54
C ASN A 389 2.63 3.90 -2.55
N GLY A 390 2.96 3.48 -1.32
CA GLY A 390 3.60 4.31 -0.29
C GLY A 390 2.74 5.48 0.22
N ARG A 391 1.42 5.44 0.04
CA ARG A 391 0.51 6.54 0.45
C ARG A 391 -0.27 6.23 1.73
N VAL A 392 -0.58 4.96 1.97
CA VAL A 392 -1.44 4.51 3.06
C VAL A 392 -0.66 3.57 3.95
N ILE A 393 -0.83 3.73 5.26
CA ILE A 393 -0.27 2.85 6.27
C ILE A 393 -1.43 2.14 6.96
N MET A 394 -1.35 0.81 7.04
CA MET A 394 -2.20 0.00 7.91
C MET A 394 -1.42 -0.37 9.17
N PHE A 395 -2.11 -0.46 10.29
CA PHE A 395 -1.55 -0.82 11.60
C PHE A 395 -2.67 -1.47 12.43
N PHE A 396 -2.35 -1.95 13.63
CA PHE A 396 -3.39 -2.39 14.56
C PHE A 396 -3.49 -1.45 15.75
N GLN A 397 -4.69 -1.36 16.33
CA GLN A 397 -4.96 -0.66 17.56
C GLN A 397 -5.60 -1.62 18.56
N ASP A 398 -5.06 -1.71 19.78
CA ASP A 398 -5.70 -2.39 20.91
C ASP A 398 -6.26 -1.35 21.90
N PRO A 399 -7.59 -1.22 22.03
CA PRO A 399 -8.19 -0.29 22.99
C PRO A 399 -8.03 -0.74 24.45
N GLY A 400 -7.56 -1.96 24.71
CA GLY A 400 -7.45 -2.54 26.04
C GLY A 400 -8.77 -3.08 26.59
N GLY A 401 -8.79 -3.36 27.89
CA GLY A 401 -9.97 -3.94 28.55
C GLY A 401 -10.32 -5.35 28.01
N ASN A 402 -11.62 -5.58 27.83
CA ASN A 402 -12.20 -6.83 27.31
C ASN A 402 -12.35 -6.83 25.78
N ASP A 403 -12.11 -5.68 25.13
CA ASP A 403 -12.01 -5.60 23.68
C ASP A 403 -10.72 -6.27 23.20
N GLY A 404 -10.54 -6.29 21.88
CA GLY A 404 -9.34 -6.80 21.24
C GLY A 404 -8.91 -5.92 20.08
N PRO A 405 -7.73 -6.23 19.50
CA PRO A 405 -7.14 -5.39 18.49
C PRO A 405 -7.99 -5.31 17.22
N LYS A 406 -7.89 -4.17 16.54
CA LYS A 406 -8.56 -3.91 15.25
C LYS A 406 -7.54 -3.35 14.27
N LEU A 407 -7.73 -3.67 13.01
CA LEU A 407 -6.93 -3.09 11.93
C LEU A 407 -7.44 -1.68 11.61
N MET A 408 -6.50 -0.76 11.46
CA MET A 408 -6.73 0.65 11.16
C MET A 408 -5.87 1.04 9.95
N SER A 409 -6.31 2.01 9.17
CA SER A 409 -5.47 2.63 8.14
C SER A 409 -5.54 4.14 8.18
N VAL A 410 -4.45 4.80 7.77
CA VAL A 410 -4.32 6.26 7.70
C VAL A 410 -3.47 6.65 6.49
N ASP A 411 -3.75 7.80 5.88
CA ASP A 411 -2.89 8.34 4.84
C ASP A 411 -1.62 8.98 5.43
N ILE A 412 -0.58 9.15 4.60
CA ILE A 412 0.68 9.78 5.03
C ILE A 412 0.54 11.23 5.51
N TRP A 413 -0.59 11.90 5.30
CA TRP A 413 -0.86 13.23 5.84
C TRP A 413 -1.59 13.18 7.19
N GLY A 414 -1.83 11.99 7.75
CA GLY A 414 -2.55 11.82 9.01
C GLY A 414 -4.07 11.98 8.87
N ARG A 415 -4.60 11.87 7.66
CA ARG A 415 -6.03 12.02 7.35
C ARG A 415 -6.63 10.67 6.95
N ASN A 416 -7.95 10.68 6.77
CA ASN A 416 -8.72 9.53 6.29
C ASN A 416 -8.45 8.27 7.13
N LEU A 417 -8.55 8.42 8.46
CA LEU A 417 -8.45 7.31 9.38
C LEU A 417 -9.67 6.37 9.19
N LEU A 418 -9.41 5.10 8.92
CA LEU A 418 -10.44 4.09 8.71
C LEU A 418 -10.21 2.87 9.60
N THR A 419 -11.29 2.30 10.13
CA THR A 419 -11.25 0.93 10.66
C THR A 419 -11.46 -0.05 9.51
N ILE A 420 -10.59 -1.05 9.40
CA ILE A 420 -10.72 -2.08 8.39
C ILE A 420 -11.63 -3.21 8.93
N PRO A 421 -12.69 -3.59 8.20
CA PRO A 421 -13.56 -4.67 8.65
C PRO A 421 -12.81 -6.01 8.72
N THR A 422 -12.98 -6.70 9.85
CA THR A 422 -12.46 -8.06 10.07
C THR A 422 -13.52 -8.91 10.76
N GLU A 423 -13.47 -10.22 10.54
CA GLU A 423 -14.40 -11.21 11.10
C GLU A 423 -14.25 -11.42 12.62
N SER A 424 -13.08 -11.07 13.16
CA SER A 424 -12.71 -11.18 14.56
C SER A 424 -11.74 -10.06 14.93
N TYR A 425 -11.18 -10.08 16.14
CA TYR A 425 -10.08 -9.18 16.46
C TYR A 425 -8.90 -9.45 15.53
N ALA A 426 -8.12 -8.42 15.22
CA ALA A 426 -7.08 -8.51 14.21
C ALA A 426 -5.90 -7.60 14.54
N SER A 427 -4.70 -8.18 14.47
CA SER A 427 -3.42 -7.54 14.78
C SER A 427 -2.37 -7.87 13.72
N ASP A 428 -1.19 -7.24 13.84
CA ASP A 428 -0.01 -7.51 13.03
C ASP A 428 -0.21 -7.54 11.50
N PRO A 429 -0.83 -6.51 10.89
CA PRO A 429 -1.08 -6.52 9.45
C PRO A 429 0.23 -6.51 8.64
N ALA A 430 0.18 -7.15 7.47
CA ALA A 430 1.13 -6.94 6.38
C ALA A 430 0.38 -6.79 5.05
N TRP A 431 0.63 -5.67 4.38
CA TRP A 431 0.03 -5.36 3.09
C TRP A 431 0.84 -6.02 1.96
N SER A 432 0.15 -6.63 0.98
CA SER A 432 0.81 -7.22 -0.19
C SER A 432 1.19 -6.16 -1.23
N GLY A 433 2.06 -6.56 -2.17
CA GLY A 433 2.15 -5.90 -3.47
C GLY A 433 0.86 -6.00 -4.28
N LEU A 434 0.82 -5.33 -5.44
CA LEU A 434 -0.24 -5.54 -6.44
C LEU A 434 -0.19 -6.98 -6.95
N ARG A 435 -1.36 -7.55 -7.24
CA ARG A 435 -1.46 -8.90 -7.80
C ARG A 435 -1.06 -8.89 -9.27
N ALA A 436 -0.24 -9.87 -9.67
CA ALA A 436 0.18 -10.08 -11.05
C ALA A 436 -0.95 -10.49 -11.98
#